data_AF-A0A9Q9ALT4-F1
#
_entry.id   AF-A0A9Q9ALT4-F1
#
_cell.length_a   1.000
_cell.length_b   1.000
_cell.length_c   1.000
_cell.angle_alpha   90.00
_cell.angle_beta   90.00
_cell.angle_gamma   90.00
#
_symmetry.space_group_name_H-M   'P 1'
#
loop_
_entity.id
_entity.type
_entity.pdbx_description
1 polymer ?
#
loop_
_entity_poly.entity_id
_entity_poly.type
_entity_poly.pdbx_seq_one_letter_code
_entity_poly.pdbx_strand_id
1 'polypeptide(L)'
;MADPPLEGMPSTQPDGRKMDADITSHSSRVMKSPGEPKSCLLLKKLPAELRVRVYEMAFTSHHKLNDAVAIFAPKPPSKNLLANQEARACYKQAYQKYWRETKFYYNEYEHARRITQSPMKQSVLDRDLDQITSMTITSVDAISLPGVESRTV
;
A
#
# COMPACT_ATOMS: atom_id res chain seq x y z
N MET A 1 -76.67 -21.33 7.99
CA MET A 1 -77.22 -20.23 8.80
C MET A 1 -76.05 -19.30 9.10
N ALA A 2 -75.85 -18.14 8.50
CA ALA A 2 -76.53 -17.37 7.46
C ALA A 2 -75.47 -16.50 6.73
N ASP A 3 -75.65 -16.25 5.43
CA ASP A 3 -74.97 -15.23 4.60
C ASP A 3 -75.99 -14.10 4.30
N PRO A 4 -75.65 -12.98 3.64
CA PRO A 4 -74.59 -11.95 3.84
C PRO A 4 -75.29 -10.54 3.95
N PRO A 5 -74.71 -9.35 3.63
CA PRO A 5 -74.43 -8.93 2.23
C PRO A 5 -73.26 -7.95 1.98
N LEU A 6 -72.85 -7.89 0.71
CA LEU A 6 -72.08 -6.81 0.05
C LEU A 6 -72.94 -5.55 -0.11
N GLU A 7 -72.31 -4.35 -0.04
CA GLU A 7 -72.46 -3.20 -0.96
C GLU A 7 -72.04 -1.87 -0.30
N GLY A 8 -71.43 -0.98 -1.08
CA GLY A 8 -71.43 0.47 -0.81
C GLY A 8 -70.05 1.16 -0.86
N MET A 9 -69.58 1.53 -2.05
CA MET A 9 -68.78 2.77 -2.21
C MET A 9 -69.73 3.92 -2.56
N PRO A 10 -69.47 5.13 -2.05
CA PRO A 10 -69.28 6.24 -2.98
C PRO A 10 -68.14 7.21 -2.61
N SER A 11 -67.55 7.77 -3.67
CA SER A 11 -66.55 8.84 -3.72
C SER A 11 -66.89 10.10 -2.92
N THR A 12 -65.85 10.77 -2.39
CA THR A 12 -65.73 12.25 -2.39
C THR A 12 -64.24 12.64 -2.27
N GLN A 13 -63.66 13.18 -3.34
CA GLN A 13 -62.49 14.09 -3.24
C GLN A 13 -63.01 15.49 -2.85
N PRO A 14 -62.16 16.33 -2.23
CA PRO A 14 -61.65 17.44 -3.03
C PRO A 14 -60.17 17.81 -2.76
N ASP A 15 -59.55 18.23 -3.86
CA ASP A 15 -58.59 19.33 -4.02
C ASP A 15 -57.45 19.59 -3.02
N GLY A 16 -56.24 19.52 -3.57
CA GLY A 16 -55.58 20.77 -3.96
C GLY A 16 -54.47 21.30 -3.04
N ARG A 17 -53.21 20.93 -3.34
CA ARG A 17 -52.17 21.89 -3.76
C ARG A 17 -50.84 21.20 -4.10
N LYS A 18 -50.45 21.34 -5.37
CA LYS A 18 -49.04 21.39 -5.80
C LYS A 18 -48.37 22.59 -5.13
N MET A 19 -47.21 22.38 -4.50
CA MET A 19 -46.08 23.32 -4.40
C MET A 19 -44.85 22.41 -4.20
N ASP A 20 -44.22 21.99 -5.30
CA ASP A 20 -43.05 22.62 -5.90
C ASP A 20 -41.77 22.33 -5.11
N ALA A 21 -40.88 21.68 -5.83
CA ALA A 21 -39.54 21.30 -5.41
C ALA A 21 -38.78 22.52 -4.92
N ASP A 22 -38.13 22.38 -3.75
CA ASP A 22 -36.96 23.20 -3.47
C ASP A 22 -35.75 22.32 -3.21
N ILE A 23 -34.76 22.62 -4.03
CA ILE A 23 -33.53 21.91 -4.28
C ILE A 23 -32.60 22.34 -3.15
N THR A 24 -32.61 21.62 -2.03
CA THR A 24 -31.46 21.71 -1.13
C THR A 24 -30.41 20.75 -1.63
N SER A 25 -29.63 21.30 -2.56
CA SER A 25 -28.34 20.84 -3.04
C SER A 25 -27.50 20.31 -1.88
N HIS A 26 -27.60 19.01 -1.62
CA HIS A 26 -26.51 18.30 -0.99
C HIS A 26 -25.41 18.27 -2.04
N SER A 27 -24.63 19.35 -2.01
CA SER A 27 -23.35 19.52 -2.66
C SER A 27 -22.59 18.22 -2.57
N SER A 28 -22.72 17.40 -3.61
CA SER A 28 -21.82 16.32 -3.93
C SER A 28 -20.45 16.98 -3.94
N ARG A 29 -19.71 16.83 -2.83
CA ARG A 29 -18.26 16.96 -2.89
C ARG A 29 -17.86 15.89 -3.88
N VAL A 30 -17.74 16.30 -5.14
CA VAL A 30 -16.78 15.72 -6.07
C VAL A 30 -15.46 15.97 -5.36
N MET A 31 -15.12 15.05 -4.45
CA MET A 31 -13.75 14.81 -4.08
C MET A 31 -13.09 14.53 -5.40
N LYS A 32 -12.42 15.55 -5.94
CA LYS A 32 -11.54 15.42 -7.07
C LYS A 32 -10.64 14.25 -6.69
N SER A 33 -10.86 13.11 -7.33
CA SER A 33 -9.98 11.96 -7.13
C SER A 33 -8.56 12.47 -7.34
N PRO A 34 -7.58 12.02 -6.53
CA PRO A 34 -6.19 12.32 -6.82
C PRO A 34 -6.00 11.86 -8.26
N GLY A 35 -5.74 12.85 -9.14
CA GLY A 35 -5.92 12.69 -10.58
C GLY A 35 -5.34 11.36 -11.01
N GLU A 36 -6.16 10.54 -11.68
CA GLU A 36 -5.71 9.26 -12.19
C GLU A 36 -4.34 9.46 -12.82
N PRO A 37 -3.32 8.66 -12.41
CA PRO A 37 -1.99 8.84 -12.91
C PRO A 37 -2.08 8.81 -14.43
N LYS A 38 -1.74 9.95 -15.06
CA LYS A 38 -1.85 10.13 -16.51
C LYS A 38 -1.21 8.91 -17.14
N SER A 39 -2.04 8.07 -17.74
CA SER A 39 -1.59 6.80 -18.27
C SER A 39 -0.46 7.08 -19.26
N CYS A 40 0.74 6.57 -18.97
CA CYS A 40 1.90 6.82 -19.83
C CYS A 40 1.60 6.30 -21.24
N LEU A 41 1.47 7.20 -22.21
CA LEU A 41 1.13 6.84 -23.60
C LEU A 41 2.19 5.91 -24.21
N LEU A 42 3.45 6.04 -23.78
CA LEU A 42 4.53 5.15 -24.17
C LEU A 42 4.28 3.72 -23.69
N LEU A 43 3.97 3.53 -22.41
CA LEU A 43 3.69 2.20 -21.86
C LEU A 43 2.45 1.59 -22.52
N LYS A 44 1.40 2.37 -22.80
CA LYS A 44 0.19 1.88 -23.49
C LYS A 44 0.45 1.33 -24.89
N LYS A 45 1.46 1.85 -25.60
CA LYS A 45 1.83 1.39 -26.95
C LYS A 45 2.73 0.16 -26.96
N LEU A 46 3.31 -0.22 -25.81
CA LEU A 46 4.12 -1.42 -25.71
C LEU A 46 3.24 -2.67 -25.57
N PRO A 47 3.63 -3.82 -26.17
CA PRO A 47 3.10 -5.13 -25.83
C PRO A 47 3.15 -5.42 -24.32
N ALA A 48 2.25 -6.27 -23.84
CA ALA A 48 2.13 -6.60 -22.41
C ALA A 48 3.45 -7.09 -21.80
N GLU A 49 4.16 -7.97 -22.51
CA GLU A 49 5.45 -8.52 -22.09
C GLU A 49 6.50 -7.43 -21.84
N LEU A 50 6.58 -6.43 -22.73
CA LEU A 50 7.51 -5.31 -22.59
C LEU A 50 7.11 -4.36 -21.45
N ARG A 51 5.80 -4.15 -21.22
CA ARG A 51 5.34 -3.37 -20.06
C ARG A 51 5.73 -4.03 -18.75
N VAL A 52 5.50 -5.34 -18.63
CA VAL A 52 5.88 -6.14 -17.46
C VAL A 52 7.39 -6.04 -17.25
N ARG A 53 8.19 -6.20 -18.30
CA ARG A 53 9.64 -6.09 -18.18
C ARG A 53 10.11 -4.71 -17.69
N VAL A 54 9.48 -3.64 -18.16
CA VAL A 54 9.75 -2.28 -17.66
C VAL A 54 9.39 -2.16 -16.18
N TYR A 55 8.25 -2.70 -15.74
CA TYR A 55 7.87 -2.69 -14.33
C TYR A 55 8.82 -3.50 -13.45
N GLU A 56 9.25 -4.68 -13.89
CA GLU A 56 10.25 -5.48 -13.17
C GLU A 56 11.55 -4.69 -12.96
N MET A 57 12.05 -4.05 -14.02
CA MET A 57 13.27 -3.24 -13.94
C MET A 57 13.08 -2.03 -13.01
N ALA A 58 11.94 -1.35 -13.12
CA ALA A 58 11.63 -0.18 -12.31
C ALA A 58 11.46 -0.48 -10.82
N PHE A 59 10.92 -1.66 -10.48
CA PHE A 59 10.72 -2.09 -9.10
C PHE A 59 11.89 -2.93 -8.56
N THR A 60 12.98 -3.08 -9.31
CA THR A 60 14.18 -3.73 -8.78
C THR A 60 14.81 -2.81 -7.73
N SER A 61 15.04 -3.32 -6.52
CA SER A 61 15.70 -2.54 -5.47
C SER A 61 17.17 -2.32 -5.82
N HIS A 62 17.66 -1.08 -5.73
CA HIS A 62 19.02 -0.70 -6.12
C HIS A 62 20.11 -1.03 -5.08
N HIS A 63 19.82 -1.84 -4.05
CA HIS A 63 20.86 -2.28 -3.12
C HIS A 63 21.61 -3.47 -3.74
N LYS A 64 22.93 -3.52 -3.59
CA LYS A 64 23.70 -4.66 -4.11
C LYS A 64 23.28 -5.92 -3.35
N LEU A 65 23.17 -7.05 -4.06
CA LEU A 65 22.71 -8.32 -3.49
C LEU A 65 23.51 -8.80 -2.27
N ASN A 66 24.74 -8.29 -2.11
CA ASN A 66 25.64 -8.63 -1.00
C ASN A 66 25.71 -7.56 0.11
N ASP A 67 25.07 -6.40 -0.09
CA ASP A 67 25.09 -5.34 0.91
C ASP A 67 23.96 -5.58 1.92
N ALA A 68 24.32 -5.80 3.19
CA ALA A 68 23.32 -5.88 4.25
C ALA A 68 22.65 -4.49 4.44
N VAL A 69 21.34 -4.48 4.63
CA VAL A 69 20.54 -3.25 4.78
C VAL A 69 20.18 -3.02 6.24
N ALA A 70 20.37 -1.81 6.74
CA ALA A 70 19.94 -1.45 8.09
C ALA A 70 18.41 -1.55 8.18
N ILE A 71 17.90 -2.31 9.15
CA ILE A 71 16.44 -2.53 9.31
C ILE A 71 15.67 -1.21 9.53
N PHE A 72 16.31 -0.19 10.09
CA PHE A 72 15.72 1.14 10.32
C PHE A 72 15.79 2.09 9.13
N ALA A 73 16.45 1.71 8.05
CA ALA A 73 16.49 2.44 6.79
C ALA A 73 16.31 1.46 5.63
N PRO A 74 15.15 0.79 5.54
CA PRO A 74 14.88 -0.10 4.43
C PRO A 74 14.84 0.71 3.12
N LYS A 75 15.21 0.06 2.03
CA LYS A 75 15.20 0.62 0.67
C LYS A 75 14.34 -0.25 -0.24
N PRO A 76 13.03 -0.39 0.05
CA PRO A 76 12.14 -1.17 -0.77
C PRO A 76 11.96 -0.52 -2.16
N PRO A 77 11.40 -1.25 -3.13
CA PRO A 77 11.06 -0.71 -4.44
C PRO A 77 10.21 0.56 -4.33
N SER A 78 10.43 1.52 -5.23
CA SER A 78 9.66 2.77 -5.26
C SER A 78 8.24 2.55 -5.78
N LYS A 79 7.27 3.27 -5.19
CA LYS A 79 5.86 3.27 -5.63
C LYS A 79 5.58 4.23 -6.79
N ASN A 80 6.58 4.93 -7.31
CA ASN A 80 6.40 6.02 -8.28
C ASN A 80 5.75 5.60 -9.62
N LEU A 81 5.77 4.30 -9.95
CA LEU A 81 5.25 3.76 -11.21
C LEU A 81 3.97 2.92 -11.05
N LEU A 82 3.24 3.08 -9.93
CA LEU A 82 1.96 2.40 -9.69
C LEU A 82 0.80 2.98 -10.52
N ALA A 83 0.84 2.81 -11.84
CA ALA A 83 -0.11 3.40 -12.77
C ALA A 83 -1.32 2.50 -13.10
N ASN A 84 -1.17 1.18 -13.08
CA ASN A 84 -2.22 0.24 -13.48
C ASN A 84 -2.15 -1.09 -12.68
N GLN A 85 -3.05 -2.04 -12.98
CA GLN A 85 -3.09 -3.34 -12.28
C GLN A 85 -1.81 -4.17 -12.51
N GLU A 86 -1.24 -4.17 -13.72
CA GLU A 86 0.01 -4.86 -14.02
C GLU A 86 1.15 -4.33 -13.14
N ALA A 87 1.30 -3.00 -13.08
CA ALA A 87 2.31 -2.34 -12.25
C ALA A 87 2.14 -2.69 -10.77
N ARG A 88 0.88 -2.74 -10.27
CA ARG A 88 0.59 -3.12 -8.89
C ARG A 88 0.97 -4.57 -8.60
N ALA A 89 0.72 -5.49 -9.54
CA ALA A 89 1.11 -6.89 -9.41
C ALA A 89 2.64 -7.03 -9.36
N CYS A 90 3.35 -6.43 -10.31
CA CYS A 90 4.82 -6.42 -10.34
C CYS A 90 5.42 -5.80 -9.08
N TYR A 91 4.90 -4.64 -8.65
CA TYR A 91 5.33 -3.99 -7.41
C TYR A 91 5.15 -4.89 -6.19
N LYS A 92 3.98 -5.53 -6.05
CA LYS A 92 3.70 -6.41 -4.92
C LYS A 92 4.72 -7.54 -4.85
N GLN A 93 4.99 -8.19 -5.99
CA GLN A 93 5.96 -9.27 -6.07
C GLN A 93 7.38 -8.78 -5.72
N ALA A 94 7.81 -7.65 -6.30
CA ALA A 94 9.13 -7.07 -6.03
C ALA A 94 9.29 -6.64 -4.56
N TYR A 95 8.23 -6.10 -3.97
CA TYR A 95 8.20 -5.69 -2.57
C TYR A 95 8.34 -6.88 -1.62
N GLN A 96 7.59 -7.96 -1.87
CA GLN A 96 7.71 -9.19 -1.09
C GLN A 96 9.08 -9.83 -1.25
N LYS A 97 9.60 -9.85 -2.48
CA LYS A 97 10.94 -10.35 -2.79
C LYS A 97 12.02 -9.57 -2.02
N TYR A 98 11.91 -8.25 -1.98
CA TYR A 98 12.82 -7.39 -1.22
C TYR A 98 12.91 -7.83 0.24
N TRP A 99 11.80 -7.91 0.96
CA TRP A 99 11.83 -8.27 2.38
C TRP A 99 12.32 -9.69 2.64
N ARG A 100 12.01 -10.63 1.73
CA ARG A 100 12.43 -12.03 1.89
C ARG A 100 13.90 -12.26 1.60
N GLU A 101 14.44 -11.65 0.54
CA GLU A 101 15.77 -11.96 0.03
C GLU A 101 16.85 -10.99 0.51
N THR A 102 16.46 -9.80 1.01
CA THR A 102 17.43 -8.84 1.54
C THR A 102 17.97 -9.32 2.89
N LYS A 103 19.28 -9.25 3.06
CA LYS A 103 19.93 -9.45 4.37
C LYS A 103 19.79 -8.18 5.17
N PHE A 104 19.06 -8.23 6.28
CA PHE A 104 18.93 -7.08 7.17
C PHE A 104 19.94 -7.15 8.31
N TYR A 105 20.33 -5.99 8.83
CA TYR A 105 21.05 -5.92 10.09
C TYR A 105 20.41 -4.94 11.06
N TYR A 106 20.50 -5.29 12.34
CA TYR A 106 20.20 -4.44 13.47
C TYR A 106 21.52 -4.03 14.14
N ASN A 107 21.67 -2.73 14.36
CA ASN A 107 22.78 -2.17 15.11
C ASN A 107 22.21 -1.27 16.21
N GLU A 108 22.49 -1.62 17.46
CA GLU A 108 21.94 -0.95 18.63
C GLU A 108 22.37 0.52 18.75
N TYR A 109 23.64 0.81 18.42
CA TYR A 109 24.17 2.16 18.42
C TYR A 109 23.48 3.05 17.38
N GLU A 110 23.28 2.55 16.16
CA GLU A 110 22.54 3.26 15.10
C GLU A 110 21.07 3.48 15.47
N HIS A 111 20.44 2.52 16.17
CA HIS A 111 19.08 2.65 16.67
C HIS A 111 18.97 3.76 17.72
N ALA A 112 19.85 3.75 18.73
CA ALA A 112 19.90 4.78 19.78
C ALA A 112 20.18 6.17 19.20
N ARG A 113 21.10 6.29 18.23
CA ARG A 113 21.39 7.55 17.54
C ARG A 113 20.20 8.09 16.74
N ARG A 114 19.38 7.21 16.15
CA ARG A 114 18.20 7.63 15.38
C ARG A 114 17.05 8.09 16.25
N ILE A 115 16.77 7.39 17.35
CA ILE A 115 15.75 7.79 18.32
C ILE A 115 16.04 9.21 18.85
N THR A 116 17.31 9.54 19.06
CA THR A 116 17.72 10.86 19.57
C THR A 116 17.74 11.97 18.52
N GLN A 117 17.93 11.66 17.23
CA GLN A 117 18.09 12.66 16.16
C GLN A 117 16.81 13.00 15.38
N SER A 118 15.82 12.11 15.29
CA SER A 118 14.55 12.40 14.61
C SER A 118 13.49 11.35 14.95
N PRO A 119 12.21 11.73 15.19
CA PRO A 119 11.12 10.78 15.11
C PRO A 119 11.11 10.15 13.71
N MET A 120 11.07 8.82 13.67
CA MET A 120 11.16 7.97 12.48
C MET A 120 10.35 8.48 11.29
N LYS A 121 11.00 8.75 10.14
CA LYS A 121 10.31 9.04 8.87
C LYS A 121 9.83 7.79 8.13
N GLN A 122 10.22 6.60 8.57
CA GLN A 122 9.74 5.31 8.05
C GLN A 122 9.90 4.26 9.15
N SER A 123 8.80 3.95 9.83
CA SER A 123 8.69 2.75 10.65
C SER A 123 8.50 1.56 9.72
N VAL A 124 9.29 0.51 9.92
CA VAL A 124 9.03 -0.78 9.29
C VAL A 124 7.71 -1.30 9.85
N LEU A 125 6.76 -1.65 8.99
CA LEU A 125 5.47 -2.18 9.44
C LEU A 125 5.66 -3.61 9.95
N ASP A 126 4.89 -4.04 10.95
CA ASP A 126 4.96 -5.41 11.49
C ASP A 126 4.83 -6.48 10.39
N ARG A 127 3.88 -6.28 9.47
CA ARG A 127 3.68 -7.11 8.26
C ARG A 127 4.92 -7.24 7.35
N ASP A 128 5.84 -6.28 7.42
CA ASP A 128 7.08 -6.30 6.65
C ASP A 128 8.17 -7.07 7.41
N LEU A 129 8.19 -6.95 8.75
CA LEU A 129 9.04 -7.76 9.61
C LEU A 129 8.73 -9.26 9.47
N ASP A 130 7.45 -9.63 9.36
CA ASP A 130 7.00 -11.01 9.14
C ASP A 130 7.56 -11.65 7.84
N GLN A 131 8.02 -10.82 6.90
CA GLN A 131 8.57 -11.28 5.63
C GLN A 131 10.10 -11.40 5.65
N ILE A 132 10.77 -10.93 6.69
CA ILE A 132 12.23 -10.99 6.82
C ILE A 132 12.64 -12.43 7.11
N THR A 133 13.49 -13.00 6.24
CA THR A 133 14.03 -14.36 6.43
C THR A 133 15.49 -14.37 6.87
N SER A 134 16.21 -13.25 6.74
CA SER A 134 17.62 -13.14 7.11
C SER A 134 17.88 -11.83 7.84
N MET A 135 18.27 -11.94 9.12
CA MET A 135 18.59 -10.79 9.96
C MET A 135 19.85 -11.06 10.79
N THR A 136 20.76 -10.08 10.85
CA THR A 136 21.95 -10.11 11.70
C THR A 136 21.83 -9.06 12.80
N ILE A 137 21.99 -9.46 14.04
CA ILE A 137 21.99 -8.55 15.19
C ILE A 137 23.45 -8.31 15.60
N THR A 138 23.89 -7.05 15.60
CA THR A 138 25.22 -6.66 16.07
C THR A 138 25.10 -5.95 17.41
N SER A 139 25.60 -6.58 18.48
CA SER A 139 25.77 -5.98 19.80
C SER A 139 27.15 -5.31 19.90
N VAL A 140 27.23 -4.23 20.67
CA VAL A 140 28.42 -3.38 20.82
C VAL A 140 29.61 -4.13 21.48
N ASP A 141 29.36 -5.30 22.06
CA ASP A 141 30.41 -6.13 22.69
C ASP A 141 31.41 -6.75 21.68
N ALA A 142 31.12 -6.69 20.37
CA ALA A 142 31.96 -7.29 19.34
C ALA A 142 33.05 -6.36 18.77
N ILE A 143 33.32 -5.19 19.37
CA ILE A 143 34.56 -4.44 19.13
C ILE A 143 35.63 -4.90 20.13
N SER A 144 35.88 -6.21 20.14
CA SER A 144 37.16 -6.75 20.59
C SER A 144 37.44 -8.10 19.94
N LEU A 145 38.49 -8.08 19.12
CA LEU A 145 39.34 -9.18 18.68
C LEU A 145 38.93 -9.97 17.41
N PRO A 146 39.94 -10.34 16.58
CA PRO A 146 39.75 -11.10 15.36
C PRO A 146 39.36 -12.54 15.68
N GLY A 147 38.28 -13.00 15.06
CA GLY A 147 37.86 -14.40 15.08
C GLY A 147 36.69 -14.69 16.01
N VAL A 148 35.47 -14.35 15.57
CA VAL A 148 34.25 -14.97 16.13
C VAL A 148 33.28 -15.27 15.00
N GLU A 149 32.91 -16.54 14.91
CA GLU A 149 32.00 -17.13 13.94
C GLU A 149 30.59 -16.50 14.03
N SER A 150 30.02 -16.19 12.88
CA SER A 150 28.63 -15.74 12.75
C SER A 150 27.69 -16.93 12.96
N ARG A 151 26.77 -16.84 13.94
CA ARG A 151 25.67 -17.79 14.10
C ARG A 151 24.42 -17.24 13.42
N THR A 152 23.94 -17.95 12.40
CA THR A 152 22.66 -17.70 11.73
C THR A 152 21.53 -18.27 12.59
N VAL A 153 20.48 -17.49 12.83
CA VAL A 153 19.20 -17.98 13.37
C VAL A 153 18.25 -18.28 12.21
#